data_AF-A0A540K9A4-F1
#
_entry.id   AF-A0A540K9A4-F1
#
_cell.length_a   1.000
_cell.length_b   1.000
_cell.length_c   1.000
_cell.angle_alpha   90.00
_cell.angle_beta   90.00
_cell.angle_gamma   90.00
#
_symmetry.space_group_name_H-M   'P 1'
#
loop_
_entity.id
_entity.type
_entity.pdbx_description
1 polymer ?
#
loop_
_entity_poly.entity_id
_entity_poly.type
_entity_poly.pdbx_seq_one_letter_code
_entity_poly.pdbx_strand_id
1 'polypeptide(L)'
;MLRGFRKPRFVTKCKSDIKMTKMRLEAIKKKRNAVQKFLKNDMADLLSSGLGINAYGRAEGLLVEQNMSACYESTENFLGCISSHLSLMQSQSECPEECKEAVPSLMYAAARFSDLPELRDLRTLFSEKYGNSLDPFLNKEVIIQNLLFKLLVIE
;
A
#
# COMPACT_ATOMS: atom_id res chain seq x y z
N MET A 1 17.86 23.24 13.39
CA MET A 1 18.88 22.33 12.85
C MET A 1 18.40 21.83 11.49
N LEU A 2 18.89 22.43 10.40
CA LEU A 2 18.51 22.04 9.03
C LEU A 2 19.40 20.87 8.60
N ARG A 3 18.90 19.62 8.70
CA ARG A 3 19.55 18.49 8.03
C ARG A 3 19.43 18.73 6.53
N GLY A 4 20.54 19.16 5.92
CA GLY A 4 20.62 19.43 4.50
C GLY A 4 20.24 18.20 3.70
N PHE A 5 19.08 18.28 3.05
CA PHE A 5 18.61 17.35 2.05
C PHE A 5 19.58 17.39 0.86
N ARG A 6 20.62 16.56 0.87
CA ARG A 6 21.53 16.44 -0.27
C ARG A 6 20.80 15.69 -1.38
N LYS A 7 20.38 16.41 -2.44
CA LYS A 7 19.62 15.89 -3.61
C LYS A 7 20.09 14.52 -4.16
N PRO A 8 21.39 14.14 -4.16
CA PRO A 8 21.81 12.81 -4.58
C PRO A 8 21.35 11.69 -3.63
N ARG A 9 21.31 11.94 -2.32
CA ARG A 9 20.87 10.94 -1.31
C ARG A 9 19.40 10.60 -1.43
N PHE A 10 18.56 11.56 -1.83
CA PHE A 10 17.12 11.35 -1.98
C PHE A 10 16.80 10.28 -3.02
N VAL A 11 17.31 10.44 -4.24
CA VAL A 11 16.99 9.53 -5.34
C VAL A 11 17.52 8.14 -5.07
N THR A 12 18.76 8.01 -4.59
CA THR A 12 19.35 6.70 -4.31
C THR A 12 18.59 5.96 -3.22
N LYS A 13 18.25 6.63 -2.11
CA LYS A 13 17.49 6.02 -1.00
C LYS A 13 16.07 5.68 -1.43
N CYS A 14 15.35 6.61 -2.06
CA CYS A 14 13.99 6.38 -2.56
C CYS A 14 13.93 5.20 -3.53
N LYS A 15 14.85 5.15 -4.50
CA LYS A 15 14.92 4.05 -5.47
C LYS A 15 15.21 2.70 -4.81
N SER A 16 16.10 2.69 -3.82
CA SER A 16 16.41 1.48 -3.05
C SER A 16 15.18 0.98 -2.27
N ASP A 17 14.51 1.89 -1.55
CA ASP A 17 13.36 1.55 -0.72
C ASP A 17 12.16 1.12 -1.56
N ILE A 18 11.89 1.80 -2.69
CA ILE A 18 10.87 1.38 -3.66
C ILE A 18 11.15 -0.03 -4.18
N LYS A 19 12.40 -0.33 -4.56
CA LYS A 19 12.78 -1.65 -5.07
C LYS A 19 12.55 -2.74 -4.03
N MET A 20 12.96 -2.49 -2.79
CA MET A 20 12.77 -3.46 -1.70
C MET A 20 11.30 -3.66 -1.35
N THR A 21 10.52 -2.57 -1.32
CA THR A 21 9.06 -2.63 -1.10
C THR A 21 8.37 -3.47 -2.17
N LYS A 22 8.70 -3.25 -3.46
CA LYS A 22 8.16 -4.05 -4.57
C LYS A 22 8.49 -5.54 -4.43
N MET A 23 9.72 -5.87 -4.03
CA MET A 23 10.10 -7.27 -3.78
C MET A 23 9.25 -7.93 -2.69
N ARG A 24 8.98 -7.21 -1.58
CA ARG A 24 8.10 -7.70 -0.51
C ARG A 24 6.65 -7.84 -0.98
N LEU A 25 6.16 -6.86 -1.73
CA LEU A 25 4.81 -6.87 -2.29
C LEU A 25 4.57 -8.11 -3.16
N GLU A 26 5.53 -8.49 -4.00
CA GLU A 26 5.44 -9.71 -4.81
C GLU A 26 5.23 -10.97 -3.94
N ALA A 27 6.00 -11.10 -2.86
CA ALA A 27 5.85 -12.23 -1.93
C ALA A 27 4.49 -12.22 -1.21
N ILE A 28 4.04 -11.04 -0.77
CA ILE A 28 2.75 -10.85 -0.09
C ILE A 28 1.59 -11.21 -1.04
N LYS A 29 1.58 -10.65 -2.25
CA LYS A 29 0.55 -10.91 -3.27
C LYS A 29 0.49 -12.39 -3.62
N LYS A 30 1.65 -13.05 -3.80
CA LYS A 30 1.70 -14.49 -4.05
C LYS A 30 1.06 -15.30 -2.92
N LYS A 31 1.36 -14.99 -1.66
CA LYS A 31 0.75 -15.65 -0.50
C LYS A 31 -0.76 -15.42 -0.48
N ARG A 32 -1.22 -14.18 -0.62
CA ARG A 32 -2.65 -13.84 -0.59
C ARG A 32 -3.43 -14.50 -1.72
N ASN A 33 -2.89 -14.53 -2.94
CA ASN A 33 -3.52 -15.22 -4.07
C ASN A 33 -3.71 -16.72 -3.81
N ALA A 34 -2.75 -17.37 -3.13
CA ALA A 34 -2.90 -18.76 -2.73
C ALA A 34 -4.02 -18.94 -1.68
N VAL A 35 -4.11 -18.05 -0.69
CA VAL A 35 -5.18 -18.06 0.32
C VAL A 35 -6.55 -17.83 -0.32
N GLN A 36 -6.68 -16.84 -1.20
CA GLN A 36 -7.93 -16.56 -1.92
C GLN A 36 -8.39 -17.77 -2.74
N LYS A 37 -7.46 -18.45 -3.43
CA LYS A 37 -7.78 -19.67 -4.19
C LYS A 37 -8.25 -20.79 -3.27
N PHE A 38 -7.58 -20.98 -2.14
CA PHE A 38 -7.97 -21.97 -1.15
C PHE A 38 -9.38 -21.69 -0.60
N LEU A 39 -9.65 -20.46 -0.17
CA LEU A 39 -10.95 -20.06 0.38
C LEU A 39 -12.09 -20.26 -0.64
N LYS A 40 -11.86 -19.94 -1.91
CA LYS A 40 -12.86 -20.17 -2.98
C LYS A 40 -13.18 -21.65 -3.16
N ASN A 41 -12.17 -22.51 -3.18
CA ASN A 41 -12.36 -23.95 -3.34
C ASN A 41 -13.07 -24.55 -2.11
N ASP A 42 -12.60 -24.23 -0.91
CA ASP A 42 -13.19 -24.72 0.34
C ASP A 42 -14.64 -24.25 0.51
N MET A 43 -14.95 -23.01 0.13
CA MET A 43 -16.32 -22.51 0.08
C MET A 43 -17.21 -23.33 -0.87
N ALA A 44 -16.70 -23.71 -2.05
CA ALA A 44 -17.44 -24.55 -3.00
C ALA A 44 -17.70 -25.97 -2.45
N ASP A 45 -16.72 -26.55 -1.77
CA ASP A 45 -16.84 -27.88 -1.13
C ASP A 45 -17.86 -27.85 0.02
N LEU A 46 -17.83 -26.81 0.84
CA LEU A 46 -18.79 -26.59 1.94
C LEU A 46 -20.22 -26.42 1.42
N LEU A 47 -20.41 -25.64 0.35
CA LEU A 47 -21.72 -25.45 -0.29
C LEU A 47 -22.26 -26.78 -0.85
N SER A 48 -21.40 -27.56 -1.51
CA SER A 48 -21.76 -28.87 -2.05
C SER A 48 -22.14 -29.87 -0.95
N SER A 49 -21.62 -29.67 0.26
CA SER A 49 -21.90 -30.49 1.45
C SER A 49 -23.08 -29.96 2.29
N GLY A 50 -23.75 -28.89 1.86
CA GLY A 50 -24.87 -28.27 2.60
C GLY A 50 -24.46 -27.46 3.83
N LEU A 51 -23.16 -27.18 4.02
CA LEU A 51 -22.61 -26.47 5.17
C LEU A 51 -22.59 -24.94 4.95
N GLY A 52 -23.77 -24.36 4.72
CA GLY A 52 -23.92 -22.95 4.31
C GLY A 52 -23.34 -21.92 5.30
N ILE A 53 -23.47 -22.14 6.61
CA ILE A 53 -22.93 -21.23 7.63
C ILE A 53 -21.40 -21.19 7.56
N ASN A 54 -20.76 -22.35 7.40
CA ASN A 54 -19.30 -22.44 7.26
C ASN A 54 -18.83 -21.77 5.96
N ALA A 55 -19.57 -21.98 4.86
CA ALA A 55 -19.28 -21.35 3.58
C ALA A 55 -19.37 -19.82 3.67
N TYR A 56 -20.35 -19.30 4.42
CA TYR A 56 -20.47 -17.86 4.70
C TYR A 56 -19.22 -17.31 5.41
N GLY A 57 -18.75 -17.98 6.46
CA GLY A 57 -17.50 -17.57 7.12
C GLY A 57 -16.27 -17.59 6.20
N ARG A 58 -16.22 -18.51 5.21
CA ARG A 58 -15.16 -18.50 4.17
C ARG A 58 -15.32 -17.34 3.19
N ALA A 59 -16.55 -16.93 2.89
CA ALA A 59 -16.82 -15.76 2.06
C ALA A 59 -16.36 -14.46 2.74
N GLU A 60 -16.59 -14.31 4.05
CA GLU A 60 -16.09 -13.17 4.84
C GLU A 60 -14.56 -13.11 4.84
N GLY A 61 -13.90 -14.25 5.12
CA GLY A 61 -12.45 -14.34 5.02
C GLY A 61 -11.91 -14.00 3.63
N LEU A 62 -12.62 -14.42 2.57
CA LEU A 62 -12.24 -14.12 1.19
C LEU A 62 -12.37 -12.62 0.89
N LEU A 63 -13.43 -11.97 1.37
CA LEU A 63 -13.64 -10.53 1.21
C LEU A 63 -12.51 -9.73 1.87
N VAL A 64 -12.11 -10.11 3.09
CA VAL A 64 -10.97 -9.48 3.78
C VAL A 64 -9.68 -9.64 2.96
N GLU A 65 -9.41 -10.85 2.45
CA GLU A 65 -8.23 -11.10 1.61
C GLU A 65 -8.25 -10.31 0.29
N GLN A 66 -9.42 -10.11 -0.33
CA GLN A 66 -9.55 -9.32 -1.56
C GLN A 66 -9.35 -7.83 -1.30
N ASN A 67 -9.95 -7.28 -0.25
CA ASN A 67 -9.78 -5.89 0.14
C ASN A 67 -8.31 -5.56 0.44
N MET A 68 -7.63 -6.45 1.16
CA MET A 68 -6.20 -6.27 1.42
C MET A 68 -5.36 -6.34 0.14
N SER A 69 -5.64 -7.28 -0.76
CA SER A 69 -4.95 -7.36 -2.05
C SER A 69 -5.10 -6.09 -2.88
N ALA A 70 -6.29 -5.48 -2.90
CA ALA A 70 -6.53 -4.20 -3.57
C ALA A 70 -5.67 -3.07 -2.97
N CYS A 71 -5.56 -3.02 -1.64
CA CYS A 71 -4.70 -2.03 -0.96
C CYS A 71 -3.22 -2.17 -1.34
N TYR A 72 -2.69 -3.40 -1.45
CA TYR A 72 -1.32 -3.65 -1.89
C TYR A 72 -1.11 -3.30 -3.37
N GLU A 73 -2.11 -3.53 -4.22
CA GLU A 73 -2.07 -3.14 -5.64
C GLU A 73 -2.04 -1.62 -5.80
N SER A 74 -2.88 -0.87 -5.08
CA SER A 74 -2.81 0.60 -5.05
C SER A 74 -1.45 1.10 -4.57
N THR A 75 -0.90 0.47 -3.52
CA THR A 75 0.45 0.79 -3.01
C THR A 75 1.52 0.58 -4.09
N GLU A 76 1.46 -0.53 -4.82
CA GLU A 76 2.37 -0.82 -5.92
C GLU A 76 2.26 0.22 -7.05
N ASN A 77 1.04 0.61 -7.40
CA ASN A 77 0.78 1.63 -8.41
C ASN A 77 1.39 2.99 -8.01
N PHE A 78 1.24 3.40 -6.74
CA PHE A 78 1.86 4.63 -6.24
C PHE A 78 3.40 4.56 -6.26
N LEU A 79 3.98 3.42 -5.86
CA LEU A 79 5.43 3.20 -5.97
C LEU A 79 5.90 3.24 -7.43
N GLY A 80 5.09 2.73 -8.36
CA GLY A 80 5.29 2.84 -9.81
C GLY A 80 5.29 4.29 -10.28
N CYS A 81 4.27 5.07 -9.91
CA CYS A 81 4.16 6.48 -10.26
C CYS A 81 5.38 7.28 -9.79
N ILE A 82 5.77 7.14 -8.52
CA ILE A 82 6.94 7.83 -7.96
C ILE A 82 8.22 7.42 -8.68
N SER A 83 8.41 6.11 -8.91
CA SER A 83 9.61 5.60 -9.59
C SER A 83 9.79 6.21 -10.99
N SER A 84 8.69 6.43 -11.72
CA SER A 84 8.72 7.02 -13.06
C SER A 84 9.04 8.51 -13.06
N HIS A 85 8.71 9.23 -11.98
CA HIS A 85 8.90 10.69 -11.88
C HIS A 85 10.05 11.11 -10.95
N LEU A 86 10.88 10.15 -10.48
CA LEU A 86 12.00 10.42 -9.56
C LEU A 86 12.94 11.53 -10.03
N SER A 87 13.21 11.62 -11.34
CA SER A 87 14.08 12.65 -11.92
C SER A 87 13.49 14.06 -11.78
N LEU A 88 12.18 14.21 -12.02
CA LEU A 88 11.47 15.47 -11.84
C LEU A 88 11.37 15.86 -10.36
N MET A 89 11.05 14.87 -9.52
CA MET A 89 11.07 15.06 -8.07
C MET A 89 12.46 15.51 -7.61
N GLN A 90 13.56 15.03 -8.21
CA GLN A 90 14.91 15.44 -7.81
C GLN A 90 15.22 16.90 -8.17
N SER A 91 14.80 17.36 -9.35
CA SER A 91 15.12 18.70 -9.85
C SER A 91 14.27 19.78 -9.19
N GLN A 92 12.99 19.49 -8.91
CA GLN A 92 12.00 20.43 -8.40
C GLN A 92 11.83 20.33 -6.87
N SER A 93 11.46 21.46 -6.24
CA SER A 93 11.08 21.50 -4.82
C SER A 93 9.65 21.05 -4.58
N GLU A 94 8.77 21.33 -5.54
CA GLU A 94 7.36 20.92 -5.49
C GLU A 94 7.19 19.47 -5.96
N CYS A 95 6.08 18.85 -5.55
CA CYS A 95 5.73 17.50 -5.99
C CYS A 95 5.15 17.57 -7.42
N PRO A 96 5.63 16.75 -8.37
CA PRO A 96 5.03 16.62 -9.69
C PRO A 96 3.54 16.31 -9.59
N GLU A 97 2.73 16.85 -10.49
CA GLU A 97 1.26 16.72 -10.44
C GLU A 97 0.82 15.26 -10.36
N GLU A 98 1.48 14.39 -11.14
CA GLU A 98 1.22 12.95 -11.20
C GLU A 98 1.50 12.23 -9.88
N CYS A 99 2.39 12.79 -9.06
CA CYS A 99 2.81 12.22 -7.78
C CYS A 99 2.10 12.83 -6.56
N LYS A 100 1.33 13.91 -6.74
CA LYS A 100 0.67 14.61 -5.62
C LYS A 100 -0.28 13.73 -4.85
N GLU A 101 -0.90 12.75 -5.51
CA GLU A 101 -1.74 11.75 -4.84
C GLU A 101 -0.91 10.60 -4.25
N ALA A 102 0.10 10.12 -5.00
CA ALA A 102 0.89 8.96 -4.64
C ALA A 102 1.71 9.15 -3.35
N VAL A 103 2.34 10.32 -3.20
CA VAL A 103 3.21 10.64 -2.07
C VAL A 103 2.45 10.61 -0.72
N PRO A 104 1.40 11.42 -0.49
CA PRO A 104 0.66 11.39 0.77
C PRO A 104 -0.02 10.04 1.01
N SER A 105 -0.48 9.36 -0.05
CA SER A 105 -1.09 8.02 0.06
C SER A 105 -0.11 6.98 0.60
N LEU A 106 1.14 6.97 0.13
CA LEU A 106 2.18 6.11 0.69
C LEU A 106 2.61 6.51 2.10
N MET A 107 2.70 7.81 2.39
CA MET A 107 2.98 8.31 3.73
C MET A 107 1.92 7.82 4.73
N TYR A 108 0.65 7.84 4.33
CA TYR A 108 -0.45 7.32 5.12
C TYR A 108 -0.42 5.79 5.26
N ALA A 109 -0.09 5.07 4.19
CA ALA A 109 0.06 3.62 4.19
C ALA A 109 1.18 3.12 5.12
N ALA A 110 2.27 3.88 5.26
CA ALA A 110 3.41 3.55 6.11
C ALA A 110 3.06 3.35 7.60
N ALA A 111 1.96 3.95 8.08
CA ALA A 111 1.48 3.77 9.44
C ALA A 111 0.67 2.46 9.63
N ARG A 112 0.24 1.82 8.53
CA ARG A 112 -0.74 0.71 8.52
C ARG A 112 -0.14 -0.61 8.06
N PHE A 113 0.83 -0.57 7.16
CA PHE A 113 1.51 -1.78 6.67
C PHE A 113 2.76 -2.05 7.49
N SER A 114 2.63 -2.88 8.53
CA SER A 114 3.75 -3.34 9.34
C SER A 114 4.67 -4.32 8.60
N ASP A 115 4.15 -4.98 7.57
CA ASP A 115 4.85 -5.93 6.69
C ASP A 115 5.65 -5.25 5.56
N LEU A 116 5.47 -3.94 5.37
CA LEU A 116 6.21 -3.09 4.45
C LEU A 116 7.01 -2.01 5.20
N PRO A 117 8.05 -2.38 5.98
CA PRO A 117 8.77 -1.46 6.85
C PRO A 117 9.47 -0.33 6.08
N GLU A 118 9.85 -0.54 4.82
CA GLU A 118 10.51 0.45 3.96
C GLU A 118 9.62 1.66 3.66
N LEU A 119 8.30 1.52 3.75
CA LEU A 119 7.37 2.65 3.63
C LEU A 119 7.60 3.71 4.72
N ARG A 120 8.13 3.33 5.89
CA ARG A 120 8.46 4.28 6.97
C ARG A 120 9.62 5.17 6.60
N ASP A 121 10.62 4.62 5.90
CA ASP A 121 11.75 5.37 5.39
C ASP A 121 11.28 6.32 4.27
N LEU A 122 10.46 5.83 3.34
CA LEU A 122 9.84 6.66 2.31
C LEU A 122 9.00 7.79 2.91
N ARG A 123 8.20 7.51 3.94
CA ARG A 123 7.42 8.54 4.64
C ARG A 123 8.33 9.63 5.22
N THR A 124 9.41 9.24 5.88
CA THR A 124 10.37 10.20 6.47
C THR A 124 10.99 11.06 5.37
N LEU A 125 11.43 10.42 4.29
CA LEU A 125 12.04 11.06 3.13
C LEU A 125 11.10 12.06 2.43
N PHE A 126 9.82 11.73 2.28
CA PHE A 126 8.83 12.63 1.70
C PHE A 126 8.41 13.74 2.68
N SER A 127 8.30 13.44 3.97
CA SER A 127 8.00 14.46 5.00
C SER A 127 9.11 15.51 5.08
N GLU A 128 10.37 15.09 5.02
CA GLU A 128 11.52 16.01 4.99
C GLU A 128 11.52 16.91 3.74
N LYS A 129 10.97 16.42 2.63
CA LYS A 129 10.99 17.13 1.35
C LYS A 129 9.80 18.04 1.13
N TYR A 130 8.60 17.54 1.38
CA TYR A 130 7.33 18.18 1.04
C TYR A 130 6.52 18.61 2.26
N GLY A 131 6.90 18.15 3.46
CA GLY A 131 6.12 18.37 4.68
C GLY A 131 4.70 17.84 4.54
N ASN A 132 3.74 18.58 5.10
CA ASN A 132 2.31 18.26 5.07
C ASN A 132 1.57 19.02 3.94
N SER A 133 2.30 19.62 3.00
CA SER A 133 1.70 20.41 1.91
C SER A 133 0.80 19.57 0.98
N LEU A 134 0.97 18.23 1.03
CA LEU A 134 0.27 17.28 0.15
C LEU A 134 -0.94 16.61 0.81
N ASP A 135 -1.24 16.91 2.09
CA ASP A 135 -2.39 16.32 2.81
C ASP A 135 -3.74 16.45 2.05
N PRO A 136 -4.04 17.56 1.34
CA PRO A 136 -5.29 17.69 0.57
C PRO A 136 -5.43 16.69 -0.59
N PHE A 137 -4.32 16.16 -1.10
CA PHE A 137 -4.29 15.25 -2.25
C PHE A 137 -4.32 13.77 -1.84
N LEU A 138 -4.47 13.47 -0.55
CA LEU A 138 -4.55 12.11 -0.06
C LEU A 138 -5.72 11.36 -0.72
N ASN A 139 -5.42 10.20 -1.33
CA ASN A 139 -6.44 9.35 -1.92
C ASN A 139 -7.40 8.86 -0.82
N LYS A 140 -8.67 9.28 -0.90
CA LYS A 140 -9.71 8.95 0.08
C LYS A 140 -10.14 7.48 0.00
N GLU A 141 -9.98 6.80 -1.14
CA GLU A 141 -10.26 5.36 -1.26
C GLU A 141 -9.25 4.54 -0.46
N VAL A 142 -7.98 4.95 -0.40
CA VAL A 142 -6.97 4.33 0.50
C VAL A 142 -7.36 4.50 1.96
N ILE A 143 -8.01 5.62 2.31
CA ILE A 143 -8.56 5.83 3.65
C ILE A 143 -9.76 4.90 3.88
N ILE A 144 -10.71 4.84 2.94
CA ILE A 144 -11.97 4.10 3.05
C ILE A 144 -11.73 2.58 3.08
N GLN A 145 -10.89 2.04 2.18
CA GLN A 145 -10.57 0.60 2.20
C GLN A 145 -9.86 0.18 3.49
N ASN A 146 -9.04 1.07 4.06
CA ASN A 146 -8.43 0.85 5.39
C ASN A 146 -9.39 1.08 6.57
N LEU A 147 -10.44 1.89 6.43
CA LEU A 147 -11.47 2.08 7.47
C LEU A 147 -12.47 0.92 7.48
N LEU A 148 -12.83 0.39 6.30
CA LEU A 148 -13.59 -0.84 6.18
C LEU A 148 -12.86 -2.03 6.81
N PHE A 149 -11.52 -2.06 6.72
CA PHE A 149 -10.68 -3.03 7.44
C PHE A 149 -10.86 -2.95 8.97
N LYS A 150 -11.00 -1.77 9.57
CA LYS A 150 -11.30 -1.65 11.01
C LYS A 150 -12.71 -2.10 11.36
N LEU A 151 -13.69 -1.91 10.48
CA LEU A 151 -15.08 -2.27 10.75
C LEU A 151 -15.34 -3.78 10.55
N LEU A 152 -14.55 -4.46 9.71
CA LEU A 152 -14.67 -5.91 9.46
C LEU A 152 -13.76 -6.78 10.36
N VAL A 153 -12.84 -6.18 11.12
CA VAL A 153 -11.92 -6.88 12.03
C VAL A 153 -12.27 -6.63 13.51
N ILE A 154 -13.37 -5.91 13.79
CA ILE A 154 -13.97 -5.81 15.12
C ILE A 154 -15.24 -6.67 15.14
N GLU A 155 -15.05 -7.99 15.14
CA GLU A 155 -15.89 -8.98 15.82
C GLU A 155 -14.98 -10.07 16.40
#